data_AF-A0A177B265-F1
#
_entry.id   AF-A0A177B265-F1
#
_cell.length_a   1.000
_cell.length_b   1.000
_cell.length_c   1.000
_cell.angle_alpha   90.00
_cell.angle_beta   90.00
_cell.angle_gamma   90.00
#
_symmetry.space_group_name_H-M   'P 1'
#
loop_
_entity.id
_entity.type
_entity.pdbx_description
1 polymer ?
#
loop_
_entity_poly.entity_id
_entity_poly.type
_entity_poly.pdbx_seq_one_letter_code
_entity_poly.pdbx_strand_id
1 'polypeptide(L)'
;MSERDQCPMMNKEKRHVLCPLNKMEEPNQQPSPDQPFKLSKKRQISTIMKNDKSRWIYPSEQMFWNAMRRKGWKWSKDFIKSQDMTSIVNIHNINNEKAWNDILKWEYLTHFDCKKLQLIKFGGRAKDFTARATIRSYF
;
A
#
# COMPACT_ATOMS: atom_id res chain seq x y z
N MET A 1 -6.68 -2.55 32.94
CA MET A 1 -5.52 -1.77 32.44
C MET A 1 -5.29 -2.20 31.00
N SER A 2 -5.31 -1.23 30.08
CA SER A 2 -5.59 -1.32 28.64
C SER A 2 -4.87 -2.43 27.85
N GLU A 3 -5.66 -3.21 27.08
CA GLU A 3 -5.18 -4.04 25.96
C GLU A 3 -4.49 -3.13 24.94
N ARG A 4 -3.17 -3.24 24.82
CA ARG A 4 -2.42 -2.54 23.78
C ARG A 4 -2.76 -3.15 22.43
N ASP A 5 -3.35 -2.33 21.57
CA ASP A 5 -3.64 -2.54 20.15
C ASP A 5 -2.59 -3.40 19.44
N GLN A 6 -2.81 -4.71 19.40
CA GLN A 6 -2.06 -5.59 18.53
C GLN A 6 -2.60 -5.45 17.12
N CYS A 7 -1.74 -4.98 16.22
CA CYS A 7 -2.05 -4.89 14.80
C CYS A 7 -2.42 -6.29 14.27
N PRO A 8 -3.59 -6.48 13.63
CA PRO A 8 -4.21 -7.78 13.33
C PRO A 8 -3.47 -8.64 12.27
N MET A 9 -2.22 -8.33 11.94
CA MET A 9 -1.41 -9.03 10.94
C MET A 9 -0.57 -10.18 11.49
N MET A 10 -0.74 -10.60 12.75
CA MET A 10 -0.05 -11.78 13.29
C MET A 10 -0.94 -13.01 13.31
N ASN A 11 -1.21 -13.57 12.12
CA ASN A 11 -1.58 -14.98 12.03
C ASN A 11 -0.42 -15.74 11.39
N LYS A 12 0.33 -16.49 12.22
CA LYS A 12 1.62 -17.12 11.88
C LYS A 12 1.50 -18.37 10.98
N GLU A 13 0.29 -18.80 10.63
CA GLU A 13 0.07 -20.15 10.08
C GLU A 13 -0.06 -20.26 8.55
N LYS A 14 -0.04 -19.15 7.80
CA LYS A 14 -0.03 -19.23 6.32
C LYS A 14 1.12 -18.44 5.74
N ARG A 15 2.25 -19.12 5.50
CA ARG A 15 3.33 -18.60 4.63
C ARG A 15 2.85 -18.61 3.19
N HIS A 16 1.91 -17.73 2.84
CA HIS A 16 1.71 -17.37 1.44
C HIS A 16 3.00 -16.72 0.95
N VAL A 17 3.41 -17.04 -0.29
CA VAL A 17 4.62 -16.50 -0.93
C VAL A 17 4.47 -14.98 -1.00
N LEU A 18 5.02 -14.27 -0.02
CA LEU A 18 5.05 -12.82 -0.01
C LEU A 18 5.99 -12.37 -1.12
N CYS A 19 5.52 -11.51 -2.03
CA CYS A 19 6.38 -10.94 -3.05
C CYS A 19 7.54 -10.17 -2.36
N PRO A 20 8.82 -10.53 -2.56
CA PRO A 20 9.94 -9.91 -1.85
C PRO A 20 10.09 -8.42 -2.15
N LEU A 21 9.54 -7.96 -3.29
CA LEU A 21 9.60 -6.57 -3.74
C LEU A 21 8.54 -5.65 -3.11
N ASN A 22 7.46 -6.19 -2.55
CA ASN A 22 6.38 -5.38 -1.96
C ASN A 22 5.76 -5.98 -0.69
N LYS A 23 6.27 -7.13 -0.22
CA LYS A 23 5.76 -7.86 0.95
C LYS A 23 4.24 -8.04 0.94
N MET A 24 3.65 -8.17 -0.25
CA MET A 24 2.22 -8.41 -0.42
C MET A 24 1.98 -9.89 -0.74
N GLU A 25 0.89 -10.41 -0.20
CA GLU A 25 0.32 -11.71 -0.55
C GLU A 25 -0.22 -11.69 -1.99
N GLU A 26 -0.53 -12.88 -2.52
CA GLU A 26 -1.13 -13.01 -3.84
C GLU A 26 -2.46 -12.24 -3.95
N PRO A 27 -2.74 -11.67 -5.14
CA PRO A 27 -3.90 -10.82 -5.35
C PRO A 27 -5.22 -11.60 -5.27
N ASN A 28 -5.82 -11.68 -4.08
CA ASN A 28 -7.19 -12.16 -3.94
C ASN A 28 -8.18 -11.08 -4.44
N GLN A 29 -8.78 -11.32 -5.60
CA GLN A 29 -9.80 -10.48 -6.21
C GLN A 29 -11.23 -11.00 -6.02
N GLN A 30 -11.45 -11.97 -5.14
CA GLN A 30 -12.80 -12.38 -4.78
C GLN A 30 -13.41 -11.38 -3.79
N PRO A 31 -14.69 -11.00 -3.95
CA PRO A 31 -15.39 -10.21 -2.96
C PRO A 31 -15.38 -10.86 -1.58
N SER A 32 -15.29 -10.06 -0.51
CA SER A 32 -15.48 -10.59 0.85
C SER A 32 -16.95 -10.98 1.08
N PRO A 33 -17.25 -11.99 1.93
CA PRO A 33 -18.63 -12.45 2.18
C PRO A 33 -19.63 -11.33 2.49
N ASP A 34 -19.22 -10.33 3.27
CA ASP A 34 -20.08 -9.21 3.70
C ASP A 34 -19.94 -7.95 2.85
N GLN A 35 -19.40 -8.05 1.63
CA GLN A 35 -19.19 -6.88 0.78
C GLN A 35 -20.52 -6.34 0.25
N PRO A 36 -20.88 -5.08 0.53
CA PRO A 36 -22.22 -4.56 0.22
C PRO A 36 -22.44 -4.26 -1.28
N PHE A 37 -21.38 -4.06 -2.07
CA PHE A 37 -21.46 -3.73 -3.49
C PHE A 37 -20.30 -4.34 -4.28
N LYS A 38 -20.46 -4.44 -5.60
CA LYS A 38 -19.39 -4.91 -6.50
C LYS A 38 -18.32 -3.82 -6.68
N LEU A 39 -17.05 -4.22 -6.67
CA LEU A 39 -15.91 -3.33 -6.88
C LEU A 39 -15.14 -3.69 -8.15
N SER A 40 -14.47 -2.71 -8.74
CA SER A 40 -13.66 -2.95 -9.93
C SER A 40 -12.47 -3.84 -9.61
N LYS A 41 -12.23 -4.80 -10.51
CA LYS A 41 -11.05 -5.67 -10.51
C LYS A 41 -9.93 -5.15 -11.41
N LYS A 42 -10.21 -4.10 -12.20
CA LYS A 42 -9.24 -3.49 -13.11
C LYS A 42 -8.09 -2.86 -12.32
N ARG A 43 -6.87 -3.12 -12.77
CA ARG A 43 -5.64 -2.55 -12.20
C ARG A 43 -5.09 -1.47 -13.10
N GLN A 44 -4.40 -0.51 -12.50
CA GLN A 44 -3.74 0.59 -13.20
C GLN A 44 -2.22 0.37 -13.23
N ILE A 45 -1.61 0.60 -14.39
CA ILE A 45 -0.15 0.61 -14.54
C ILE A 45 0.37 1.98 -14.10
N SER A 46 1.33 1.99 -13.18
CA SER A 46 2.01 3.20 -12.68
C SER A 46 2.98 3.78 -13.71
N THR A 47 3.57 4.95 -13.44
CA THR A 47 4.74 5.43 -14.20
C THR A 47 6.06 4.92 -13.61
N ILE A 48 6.02 4.32 -12.43
CA ILE A 48 7.18 3.90 -11.65
C ILE A 48 7.81 2.65 -12.28
N MET A 49 9.10 2.76 -12.62
CA MET A 49 9.87 1.67 -13.22
C MET A 49 10.41 0.72 -12.16
N LYS A 50 10.34 -0.58 -12.43
CA LYS A 50 11.03 -1.64 -11.68
C LYS A 50 12.44 -1.88 -12.23
N ASN A 51 13.20 -2.70 -11.51
CA ASN A 51 14.53 -3.16 -11.92
C ASN A 51 14.50 -4.00 -13.23
N ASP A 52 13.44 -4.77 -13.45
CA ASP A 52 13.22 -5.59 -14.64
C ASP A 52 12.73 -4.82 -15.87
N LYS A 53 12.73 -3.48 -15.82
CA LYS A 53 12.21 -2.56 -16.86
C LYS A 53 10.69 -2.63 -17.06
N SER A 54 9.96 -3.42 -16.27
CA SER A 54 8.50 -3.34 -16.22
C SER A 54 8.05 -2.18 -15.33
N ARG A 55 6.76 -1.85 -15.37
CA ARG A 55 6.17 -0.84 -14.47
C ARG A 55 5.50 -1.50 -13.28
N TRP A 56 5.44 -0.79 -12.16
CA TRP A 56 4.61 -1.20 -11.03
C TRP A 56 3.13 -1.14 -11.41
N ILE A 57 2.33 -2.05 -10.84
CA ILE A 57 0.89 -2.13 -11.10
C ILE A 57 0.17 -1.96 -9.77
N TYR A 58 -0.65 -0.93 -9.66
CA TYR A 58 -1.42 -0.67 -8.46
C TYR A 58 -2.49 -1.76 -8.20
N PRO A 59 -2.86 -1.98 -6.94
CA PRO A 59 -3.98 -2.86 -6.61
C PRO A 59 -5.29 -2.31 -7.20
N SER A 60 -6.22 -3.21 -7.54
CA SER A 60 -7.58 -2.80 -7.88
C SER A 60 -8.38 -2.41 -6.65
N GLU A 61 -9.55 -1.80 -6.84
CA GLU A 61 -10.47 -1.45 -5.75
C GLU A 61 -10.83 -2.67 -4.90
N GLN A 62 -11.11 -3.80 -5.54
CA GLN A 62 -11.41 -5.05 -4.83
C GLN A 62 -10.22 -5.53 -3.98
N MET A 63 -8.99 -5.41 -4.50
CA MET A 63 -7.79 -5.78 -3.75
C MET A 63 -7.57 -4.82 -2.57
N PHE A 64 -7.82 -3.53 -2.76
CA PHE A 64 -7.73 -2.52 -1.71
C PHE A 64 -8.73 -2.79 -0.59
N TRP A 65 -10.00 -3.05 -0.94
CA TRP A 65 -11.04 -3.42 0.02
C TRP A 65 -10.64 -4.63 0.86
N ASN A 66 -10.19 -5.71 0.20
CA ASN A 66 -9.74 -6.93 0.87
C ASN A 66 -8.54 -6.67 1.78
N ALA A 67 -7.59 -5.83 1.36
CA ALA A 67 -6.44 -5.45 2.18
C ALA A 67 -6.85 -4.64 3.42
N MET A 68 -7.81 -3.72 3.29
CA MET A 68 -8.33 -2.95 4.43
C MET A 68 -9.09 -3.83 5.42
N ARG A 69 -9.85 -4.81 4.93
CA ARG A 69 -10.49 -5.83 5.79
C ARG A 69 -9.45 -6.64 6.58
N ARG A 70 -8.36 -7.07 5.95
CA ARG A 70 -7.26 -7.77 6.65
C ARG A 70 -6.60 -6.91 7.73
N LYS A 71 -6.55 -5.59 7.53
CA LYS A 71 -6.06 -4.64 8.55
C LYS A 71 -7.06 -4.38 9.69
N GLY A 72 -8.20 -5.08 9.73
CA GLY A 72 -9.22 -4.94 10.77
C GLY A 72 -10.21 -3.81 10.52
N TRP A 73 -10.19 -3.18 9.35
CA TRP A 73 -11.13 -2.10 9.05
C TRP A 73 -12.57 -2.64 8.95
N LYS A 74 -13.47 -2.03 9.72
CA LYS A 74 -14.91 -2.32 9.72
C LYS A 74 -15.62 -1.25 8.91
N TRP A 75 -15.90 -1.55 7.64
CA TRP A 75 -16.72 -0.68 6.81
C TRP A 75 -18.16 -0.73 7.32
N SER A 76 -18.66 0.37 7.87
CA SER A 76 -20.09 0.48 8.15
C SER A 76 -20.85 0.66 6.83
N LYS A 77 -21.93 -0.11 6.65
CA LYS A 77 -22.71 -0.15 5.40
C LYS A 77 -23.30 1.20 5.02
N ASP A 78 -23.56 2.05 6.01
CA ASP A 78 -24.24 3.33 5.82
C ASP A 78 -23.28 4.46 5.37
N PHE A 79 -21.96 4.26 5.52
CA PHE A 79 -20.97 5.33 5.36
C PHE A 79 -20.15 5.27 4.09
N ILE A 80 -20.14 4.15 3.37
CA ILE A 80 -19.29 3.98 2.19
C ILE A 80 -20.05 3.42 1.01
N LYS A 81 -19.89 4.09 -0.12
CA LYS A 81 -20.39 3.71 -1.44
C LYS A 81 -19.25 3.20 -2.31
N SER A 82 -19.58 2.52 -3.40
CA SER A 82 -18.58 2.06 -4.38
C SER A 82 -17.74 3.21 -4.95
N GLN A 83 -18.35 4.37 -5.19
CA GLN A 83 -17.68 5.56 -5.70
C GLN A 83 -16.62 6.12 -4.75
N ASP A 84 -16.79 5.94 -3.44
CA ASP A 84 -15.79 6.34 -2.45
C ASP A 84 -14.54 5.49 -2.59
N MET A 85 -14.69 4.19 -2.85
CA MET A 85 -13.55 3.29 -3.10
C MET A 85 -12.78 3.69 -4.35
N THR A 86 -13.47 4.03 -5.44
CA THR A 86 -12.82 4.57 -6.65
C THR A 86 -12.03 5.84 -6.34
N SER A 87 -12.64 6.77 -5.60
CA SER A 87 -12.00 8.04 -5.22
C SER A 87 -10.77 7.84 -4.34
N ILE A 88 -10.89 7.01 -3.29
CA ILE A 88 -9.80 6.70 -2.35
C ILE A 88 -8.62 6.06 -3.10
N VAL A 89 -8.87 5.03 -3.92
CA VAL A 89 -7.81 4.36 -4.67
C VAL A 89 -7.13 5.30 -5.65
N ASN A 90 -7.91 6.14 -6.35
CA ASN A 90 -7.34 7.14 -7.27
C ASN A 90 -6.46 8.16 -6.54
N ILE A 91 -6.91 8.68 -5.40
CA ILE A 91 -6.12 9.63 -4.59
C ILE A 91 -4.82 8.99 -4.12
N HIS A 92 -4.85 7.74 -3.64
CA HIS A 92 -3.65 7.02 -3.24
C HIS A 92 -2.66 6.84 -4.40
N ASN A 93 -3.16 6.46 -5.58
CA ASN A 93 -2.31 6.29 -6.76
C ASN A 93 -1.67 7.63 -7.16
N ILE A 94 -2.43 8.72 -7.19
CA ILE A 94 -1.91 10.07 -7.47
C ILE A 94 -0.84 10.47 -6.45
N ASN A 95 -1.08 10.20 -5.16
CA ASN A 95 -0.11 10.50 -4.11
C ASN A 95 1.21 9.72 -4.30
N ASN A 96 1.13 8.44 -4.69
CA ASN A 96 2.31 7.63 -5.00
C ASN A 96 3.08 8.17 -6.22
N GLU A 97 2.38 8.55 -7.29
CA GLU A 97 3.00 9.15 -8.48
C GLU A 97 3.66 10.49 -8.16
N LYS A 98 3.03 11.33 -7.34
CA LYS A 98 3.61 12.60 -6.89
C LYS A 98 4.87 12.38 -6.08
N ALA A 99 4.81 11.48 -5.09
CA ALA A 99 5.98 11.12 -4.29
C ALA A 99 7.13 10.58 -5.15
N TRP A 100 6.83 9.77 -6.16
CA TRP A 100 7.83 9.29 -7.11
C TRP A 100 8.48 10.42 -7.90
N ASN A 101 7.69 11.36 -8.43
CA ASN A 101 8.22 12.53 -9.12
C ASN A 101 9.12 13.39 -8.24
N ASP A 102 8.79 13.54 -6.95
CA ASP A 102 9.61 14.30 -6.02
C ASP A 102 10.92 13.57 -5.70
N ILE A 103 10.91 12.24 -5.61
CA ILE A 103 12.14 11.43 -5.53
C ILE A 103 13.01 11.63 -6.77
N LEU A 104 12.42 11.56 -7.98
CA LEU A 104 13.17 11.77 -9.22
C LEU A 104 13.83 13.16 -9.27
N LYS A 105 13.12 14.21 -8.84
CA LYS A 105 13.69 15.57 -8.74
C LYS A 105 14.85 15.61 -7.76
N TRP A 106 14.70 15.00 -6.58
CA TRP A 106 15.74 14.99 -5.55
C TRP A 106 17.00 14.25 -6.02
N GLU A 107 16.83 13.09 -6.64
CA GLU A 107 17.95 12.32 -7.21
C GLU A 107 18.64 13.05 -8.36
N TYR A 108 17.88 13.72 -9.23
CA TYR A 108 18.46 14.52 -10.32
C TYR A 108 19.33 15.67 -9.80
N LEU A 109 18.92 16.31 -8.71
CA LEU A 109 19.68 17.39 -8.07
C LEU A 109 20.90 16.90 -7.30
N THR A 110 20.88 15.66 -6.79
CA THR A 110 21.93 15.12 -5.91
C THR A 110 22.95 14.26 -6.67
N HIS A 111 22.51 13.53 -7.69
CA HIS A 111 23.30 12.52 -8.42
C HIS A 111 23.16 12.68 -9.94
N PHE A 112 23.76 13.74 -10.50
CA PHE A 112 23.62 14.12 -11.91
C PHE A 112 24.08 13.05 -12.93
N ASP A 113 24.94 12.11 -12.53
CA ASP A 113 25.45 11.05 -13.41
C ASP A 113 24.52 9.83 -13.52
N CYS A 114 23.44 9.75 -12.74
CA CYS A 114 22.55 8.59 -12.73
C CYS A 114 21.48 8.67 -13.84
N LYS A 115 21.74 8.04 -14.99
CA LYS A 115 20.87 8.14 -16.17
C LYS A 115 19.54 7.37 -16.11
N LYS A 116 19.35 6.44 -15.16
CA LYS A 116 18.15 5.59 -15.07
C LYS A 116 17.78 5.23 -13.63
N LEU A 117 16.79 5.91 -13.09
CA LEU A 117 16.26 5.64 -11.75
C LEU A 117 15.13 4.60 -11.80
N GLN A 118 15.20 3.63 -10.89
CA GLN A 118 14.24 2.53 -10.78
C GLN A 118 13.93 2.27 -9.30
N LEU A 119 12.68 1.93 -9.00
CA LEU A 119 12.28 1.57 -7.65
C LEU A 119 12.47 0.06 -7.44
N ILE A 120 13.44 -0.30 -6.58
CA ILE A 120 13.77 -1.70 -6.29
C ILE A 120 12.63 -2.40 -5.54
N LYS A 121 12.09 -1.76 -4.49
CA LYS A 121 11.02 -2.33 -3.67
C LYS A 121 10.18 -1.25 -3.00
N PHE A 122 8.90 -1.56 -2.82
CA PHE A 122 8.07 -0.85 -1.86
C PHE A 122 8.30 -1.45 -0.48
N GLY A 123 8.60 -0.62 0.50
CA GLY A 123 8.87 -1.06 1.87
C GLY A 123 8.44 -0.03 2.89
N GLY A 124 7.59 -0.45 3.83
CA GLY A 124 7.30 0.33 5.03
C GLY A 124 8.21 -0.06 6.18
N ARG A 125 8.75 0.94 6.88
CA ARG A 125 9.47 0.80 8.17
C ARG A 125 8.59 1.25 9.34
N ALA A 126 7.33 0.78 9.37
CA ALA A 126 6.33 1.27 10.31
C ALA A 126 6.63 0.92 11.79
N LYS A 127 7.50 -0.08 12.02
CA LYS A 127 7.94 -0.49 13.36
C LYS A 127 9.22 0.23 13.83
N ASP A 128 9.88 0.93 12.91
CA ASP A 128 11.15 1.58 13.21
C ASP A 128 10.83 3.01 13.64
N PHE A 129 10.89 3.27 14.94
CA PHE A 129 10.69 4.62 15.45
C PHE A 129 11.82 5.53 14.99
N THR A 130 11.47 6.70 14.47
CA THR A 130 12.44 7.79 14.30
C THR A 130 12.88 8.27 15.67
N ALA A 131 14.08 8.87 15.79
CA ALA A 131 14.57 9.40 17.07
C ALA A 131 13.52 10.29 17.79
N ARG A 132 12.81 11.13 17.02
CA ARG A 132 11.71 11.96 17.52
C ARG A 132 10.53 11.13 18.03
N ALA A 133 10.14 10.07 17.32
CA ALA A 133 9.04 9.21 17.73
C ALA A 133 9.41 8.36 18.95
N THR A 134 10.67 7.92 19.06
CA THR A 134 11.21 7.23 20.24
C THR A 134 11.14 8.11 21.48
N ILE A 135 11.62 9.36 21.39
CA ILE A 135 11.57 10.30 22.54
C ILE A 135 10.11 10.48 23.01
N ARG A 136 9.18 10.66 22.07
CA ARG A 136 7.74 10.83 22.35
C ARG A 136 7.01 9.56 22.80
N SER A 137 7.61 8.38 22.67
CA SER A 137 6.99 7.14 23.14
C SER A 137 7.38 6.80 24.59
N TYR A 138 8.50 7.36 25.07
CA TYR A 138 9.02 7.13 26.43
C TYR A 138 8.57 8.20 27.44
N PHE A 139 8.29 9.42 26.98
CA PHE A 139 7.76 10.54 27.76
C PHE A 139 6.38 10.92 27.25
#